data_AF-A0A2D8DA69-F1
#
_entry.id   AF-A0A2D8DA69-F1
#
_cell.length_a   1.000
_cell.length_b   1.000
_cell.length_c   1.000
_cell.angle_alpha   90.00
_cell.angle_beta   90.00
_cell.angle_gamma   90.00
#
_symmetry.space_group_name_H-M   'P 1'
#
loop_
_entity.id
_entity.type
_entity.pdbx_description
1 polymer ?
#
loop_
_entity_poly.entity_id
_entity_poly.type
_entity_poly.pdbx_seq_one_letter_code
_entity_poly.pdbx_strand_id
1 'polypeptide(L)'
;MKKLIATASAAAVGLALAACDSPAENAMEDQAEAVEDQAEMEADALDDAGMEEQADMVEEQGEERADAMEEQADDMDAAPE
;
A
#
# COMPACT_ATOMS: atom_id res chain seq x y z
N MET A 1 -9.95 -17.27 -12.29
CA MET A 1 -10.95 -17.30 -11.19
C MET A 1 -10.42 -18.04 -9.96
N LYS A 2 -9.57 -17.36 -9.19
CA LYS A 2 -9.33 -17.45 -7.73
C LYS A 2 -8.49 -16.19 -7.40
N LYS A 3 -9.00 -14.97 -7.60
CA LYS A 3 -9.77 -14.21 -6.59
C LYS A 3 -9.36 -14.57 -5.15
N LEU A 4 -8.11 -14.30 -4.82
CA LEU A 4 -7.61 -14.13 -3.46
C LEU A 4 -6.84 -12.80 -3.51
N ILE A 5 -7.48 -11.65 -3.74
CA ILE A 5 -7.97 -10.80 -2.63
C ILE A 5 -7.22 -11.12 -1.35
N ALA A 6 -5.95 -10.71 -1.30
CA ALA A 6 -5.18 -10.65 -0.07
C ALA A 6 -5.09 -9.21 0.46
N THR A 7 -5.97 -8.30 0.03
CA THR A 7 -6.16 -7.00 0.68
C THR A 7 -6.90 -7.19 2.01
N ALA A 8 -6.17 -7.64 3.03
CA ALA A 8 -6.67 -7.78 4.40
C ALA A 8 -5.62 -7.32 5.41
N SER A 9 -5.00 -6.16 5.16
CA SER A 9 -4.11 -5.50 6.12
C SER A 9 -4.36 -4.01 6.31
N ALA A 10 -5.41 -3.41 5.74
CA ALA A 10 -5.85 -2.06 6.15
C ALA A 10 -6.65 -2.09 7.47
N ALA A 11 -6.16 -2.82 8.47
CA ALA A 11 -6.64 -2.71 9.84
C ALA A 11 -5.93 -1.53 10.50
N ALA A 12 -6.25 -0.34 9.99
CA ALA A 12 -6.01 0.93 10.65
C ALA A 12 -6.26 0.77 12.15
N VAL A 13 -5.24 1.07 12.95
CA VAL A 13 -5.21 0.95 14.41
C VAL A 13 -6.20 1.96 15.00
N GLY A 14 -7.47 1.58 14.96
CA GLY A 14 -8.61 2.47 15.16
C GLY A 14 -8.93 2.86 16.60
N LEU A 15 -7.94 3.11 17.47
CA LEU A 15 -8.20 3.42 18.89
C LEU A 15 -7.43 4.62 19.47
N ALA A 16 -6.58 5.32 18.71
CA ALA A 16 -5.89 6.55 19.15
C ALA A 16 -6.06 7.78 18.22
N LEU A 17 -6.93 7.66 17.20
CA LEU A 17 -7.24 8.52 16.03
C LEU A 17 -7.63 10.02 16.25
N ALA A 18 -7.13 10.72 17.27
CA ALA A 18 -7.34 12.17 17.37
C ALA A 18 -6.04 12.98 17.52
N ALA A 19 -4.90 12.30 17.70
CA ALA A 19 -3.58 12.93 17.78
C ALA A 19 -2.57 12.36 16.77
N CYS A 20 -2.96 11.31 16.03
CA CYS A 20 -2.16 10.53 15.09
C CYS A 20 -2.71 10.70 13.67
N ASP A 21 -2.83 11.95 13.22
CA ASP A 21 -3.43 12.30 11.92
C ASP A 21 -2.69 13.54 11.40
N SER A 22 -1.36 13.41 11.27
CA SER A 22 -0.53 14.53 10.86
C SER A 22 -0.65 14.74 9.35
N PRO A 23 -0.63 15.98 8.84
CA PRO A 23 -0.66 16.20 7.38
C PRO A 23 0.51 15.57 6.62
N ALA A 24 1.60 15.24 7.32
CA ALA A 24 2.79 14.62 6.73
C ALA A 24 2.63 13.09 6.60
N GLU A 25 2.09 12.44 7.62
CA GLU A 25 1.69 11.02 7.63
C GLU A 25 0.68 10.75 6.53
N ASN A 26 -0.45 11.47 6.51
CA ASN A 26 -1.46 11.30 5.46
C ASN A 26 -0.89 11.48 4.05
N ALA A 27 0.00 12.46 3.85
CA ALA A 27 0.59 12.69 2.54
C ALA A 27 1.54 11.54 2.12
N MET A 28 2.09 10.80 3.07
CA MET A 28 2.91 9.61 2.83
C MET A 28 2.03 8.39 2.59
N GLU A 29 0.96 8.19 3.37
CA GLU A 29 -0.05 7.16 3.13
C GLU A 29 -0.71 7.33 1.75
N ASP A 30 -1.13 8.54 1.38
CA ASP A 30 -1.68 8.86 0.06
C ASP A 30 -0.67 8.51 -1.07
N GLN A 31 0.62 8.63 -0.80
CA GLN A 31 1.67 8.26 -1.76
C GLN A 31 1.86 6.74 -1.83
N ALA A 32 1.78 6.04 -0.69
CA ALA A 32 1.83 4.59 -0.64
C ALA A 32 0.66 3.96 -1.42
N GLU A 33 -0.56 4.43 -1.17
CA GLU A 33 -1.78 3.99 -1.88
C GLU A 33 -1.65 4.24 -3.39
N ALA A 34 -1.14 5.42 -3.79
CA ALA A 34 -0.92 5.70 -5.21
C ALA A 34 0.14 4.80 -5.87
N VAL A 35 1.13 4.30 -5.12
CA VAL A 35 2.14 3.36 -5.61
C VAL A 35 1.54 1.97 -5.78
N GLU A 36 0.75 1.51 -4.81
CA GLU A 36 0.01 0.24 -4.88
C GLU A 36 -0.95 0.24 -6.06
N ASP A 37 -1.82 1.26 -6.17
CA ASP A 37 -2.77 1.43 -7.28
C ASP A 37 -2.06 1.37 -8.65
N GLN A 38 -0.90 2.01 -8.77
CA GLN A 38 -0.15 2.01 -10.02
C GLN A 38 0.40 0.61 -10.35
N ALA A 39 0.91 -0.10 -9.35
CA ALA A 39 1.42 -1.46 -9.53
C ALA A 39 0.28 -2.43 -9.88
N GLU A 40 -0.87 -2.33 -9.23
CA GLU A 40 -2.08 -3.11 -9.56
C GLU A 40 -2.51 -2.87 -11.01
N MET A 41 -2.62 -1.62 -11.44
CA MET A 41 -2.99 -1.31 -12.84
C MET A 41 -1.98 -1.88 -13.86
N GLU A 42 -0.70 -1.88 -13.53
CA GLU A 42 0.34 -2.46 -14.40
C GLU A 42 0.28 -3.99 -14.39
N ALA A 43 0.08 -4.61 -13.22
CA ALA A 43 -0.10 -6.04 -13.07
C ALA A 43 -1.34 -6.55 -13.83
N ASP A 44 -2.47 -5.86 -13.72
CA ASP A 44 -3.69 -6.16 -14.48
C ASP A 44 -3.45 -6.15 -15.99
N ALA A 45 -2.71 -5.16 -16.49
CA ALA A 45 -2.37 -5.07 -17.92
C ALA A 45 -1.45 -6.22 -18.38
N LEU A 46 -0.58 -6.72 -17.49
CA LEU A 46 0.28 -7.88 -17.74
C LEU A 46 -0.51 -9.19 -17.70
N ASP A 47 -1.45 -9.35 -16.75
CA ASP A 47 -2.31 -10.53 -16.66
C ASP A 47 -3.23 -10.63 -17.90
N ASP A 48 -3.84 -9.52 -18.33
CA ASP A 48 -4.62 -9.45 -19.57
C ASP A 48 -3.81 -9.82 -20.82
N ALA A 49 -2.49 -9.60 -20.79
CA ALA A 49 -1.56 -10.01 -21.84
C ALA A 49 -1.10 -11.48 -21.72
N GLY A 50 -1.55 -12.21 -20.70
CA GLY A 50 -1.19 -13.60 -20.41
C GLY A 50 0.18 -13.77 -19.75
N MET A 51 0.69 -12.72 -19.10
CA MET A 51 1.98 -12.65 -18.42
C MET A 51 1.81 -12.72 -16.90
N GLU A 52 1.12 -13.76 -16.42
CA GLU A 52 0.70 -13.95 -15.02
C GLU A 52 1.90 -13.85 -14.05
N GLU A 53 3.03 -14.50 -14.33
CA GLU A 53 4.23 -14.44 -13.46
C GLU A 53 4.89 -13.05 -13.42
N GLN A 54 4.76 -12.26 -14.50
CA GLN A 54 5.22 -10.86 -14.46
C GLN A 54 4.24 -9.95 -13.72
N ALA A 55 2.94 -10.20 -13.84
CA ALA A 55 1.92 -9.47 -13.08
C ALA A 55 2.15 -9.65 -11.58
N ASP A 56 2.30 -10.90 -11.12
CA ASP A 56 2.58 -11.24 -9.72
C ASP A 56 3.84 -10.50 -9.20
N MET A 57 4.93 -10.49 -9.99
CA MET A 57 6.16 -9.79 -9.60
C MET A 57 6.01 -8.26 -9.53
N VAL A 58 5.11 -7.68 -10.33
CA VAL A 58 4.87 -6.23 -10.33
C VAL A 58 4.00 -5.84 -9.14
N GLU A 59 2.96 -6.61 -8.87
CA GLU A 59 2.08 -6.45 -7.70
C GLU A 59 2.91 -6.56 -6.40
N GLU A 60 3.69 -7.65 -6.22
CA GLU A 60 4.52 -7.86 -5.02
C GLU A 60 5.54 -6.72 -4.82
N GLN A 61 6.14 -6.20 -5.89
CA GLN A 61 7.03 -5.04 -5.80
C GLN A 61 6.32 -3.73 -5.49
N GLY A 62 5.04 -3.61 -5.86
CA GLY A 62 4.19 -2.48 -5.51
C GLY A 62 3.87 -2.49 -4.03
N GLU A 63 3.35 -3.62 -3.54
CA GLU A 63 3.04 -3.87 -2.13
C GLU A 63 4.27 -3.64 -1.25
N GLU A 64 5.42 -4.26 -1.55
CA GLU A 64 6.64 -4.07 -0.75
C GLU A 64 7.08 -2.60 -0.63
N ARG A 65 6.79 -1.77 -1.65
CA ARG A 65 7.12 -0.34 -1.63
C ARG A 65 6.09 0.46 -0.86
N ALA A 66 4.80 0.14 -1.03
CA ALA A 66 3.71 0.76 -0.28
C ALA A 66 3.89 0.48 1.22
N ASP A 67 4.12 -0.78 1.60
CA ASP A 67 4.42 -1.20 2.98
C ASP A 67 5.59 -0.42 3.58
N ALA A 68 6.68 -0.25 2.83
CA ALA A 68 7.84 0.52 3.30
C ALA A 68 7.55 2.03 3.45
N MET A 69 6.61 2.58 2.69
CA MET A 69 6.16 3.96 2.84
C MET A 69 5.19 4.12 4.01
N GLU A 70 4.29 3.16 4.22
CA GLU A 70 3.38 3.10 5.38
C GLU A 70 4.16 2.95 6.68
N GLU A 71 5.13 2.05 6.76
CA GLU A 71 5.99 1.89 7.95
C GLU A 71 6.76 3.19 8.25
N GLN A 72 7.17 3.93 7.21
CA GLN A 72 7.78 5.24 7.40
C GLN A 72 6.79 6.30 7.86
N ALA A 73 5.53 6.27 7.38
CA ALA A 73 4.48 7.16 7.84
C ALA A 73 4.15 6.91 9.32
N ASP A 74 4.02 5.65 9.72
CA ASP A 74 3.83 5.22 11.11
C ASP A 74 4.96 5.71 12.03
N ASP A 75 6.22 5.61 11.59
CA ASP A 75 7.38 6.11 12.33
C ASP A 75 7.36 7.64 12.54
N MET A 76 6.72 8.39 11.62
CA MET A 76 6.55 9.85 11.74
C MET A 76 5.50 10.20 12.80
N ASP A 77 4.50 9.35 13.02
CA ASP A 77 3.51 9.50 14.10
C ASP A 77 4.05 9.03 15.46
N ALA A 78 4.87 7.97 15.47
CA ALA A 78 5.50 7.46 16.70
C ALA A 78 6.53 8.42 17.31
N ALA A 79 6.97 9.44 16.57
CA ALA A 79 7.84 10.50 17.07
C ALA A 79 7.00 11.53 17.86
N PRO A 80 7.16 11.64 19.20
CA PRO A 80 6.44 12.66 19.96
C PRO A 80 6.87 14.06 19.51
N GLU A 81 5.89 14.90 19.12
CA GLU A 81 6.04 16.35 18.93
C GLU A 81 6.56 17.06 20.20
#